data_AF-A0A1B7JLB3-F1
#
_entry.id   AF-A0A1B7JLB3-F1
#
_cell.length_a   1.000
_cell.length_b   1.000
_cell.length_c   1.000
_cell.angle_alpha   90.00
_cell.angle_beta   90.00
_cell.angle_gamma   90.00
#
_symmetry.space_group_name_H-M   'P 1'
#
loop_
_entity.id
_entity.type
_entity.pdbx_description
1 polymer ?
#
loop_
_entity_poly.entity_id
_entity_poly.type
_entity_poly.pdbx_seq_one_letter_code
_entity_poly.pdbx_strand_id
1 'polypeptide(L)' 'MFHEIAFSGVLLPPIFVSIFLCLPFLYVFKMTLARWHWLQQQWHPALIEFALSLIFISAWVLYV' A
#
# COMPACT_ATOMS: atom_id res chain seq x y z
N MET A 1 4.26 12.86 14.99
CA MET A 1 5.52 13.59 14.72
C MET A 1 6.33 12.70 13.80
N PHE A 2 6.53 13.12 12.56
CA PHE A 2 7.31 12.37 11.57
C PHE A 2 8.77 12.33 12.02
N HIS A 3 9.16 11.25 12.69
CA HIS A 3 10.53 11.03 13.10
C HIS A 3 11.36 10.78 11.83
N GLU A 4 12.39 11.59 11.63
CA GLU A 4 13.32 11.39 10.53
C GLU A 4 14.05 10.06 10.73
N ILE A 5 14.03 9.19 9.71
CA ILE A 5 14.62 7.86 9.81
C ILE A 5 16.04 7.97 9.26
N ALA A 6 17.03 7.98 10.15
CA ALA A 6 18.43 7.93 9.77
C ALA A 6 18.79 6.50 9.37
N PHE A 7 18.95 6.25 8.08
CA PHE A 7 19.39 4.96 7.54
C PHE A 7 20.77 5.13 6.92
N SER A 8 21.78 4.44 7.44
CA SER A 8 23.16 4.51 6.93
C SER A 8 23.73 5.95 6.83
N GLY A 9 23.39 6.82 7.78
CA GLY A 9 23.82 8.23 7.79
C GLY A 9 23.08 9.15 6.83
N VAL A 10 22.08 8.63 6.09
CA VAL A 10 21.19 9.42 5.23
C VAL A 10 19.85 9.60 5.93
N LEU A 11 19.41 10.85 6.05
CA LEU A 11 18.07 11.20 6.52
C LEU A 11 17.06 10.87 5.43
N LEU A 12 16.34 9.77 5.58
CA LEU A 12 15.24 9.43 4.71
C LEU A 12 13.97 10.11 5.22
N PRO A 13 13.27 10.87 4.36
CA PRO A 13 11.94 11.33 4.71
C PRO A 13 11.07 10.12 5.04
N PRO A 14 10.31 10.14 6.14
CA PRO A 14 9.50 8.99 6.56
C PRO A 14 8.45 8.56 5.52
N ILE A 15 8.11 9.46 4.59
CA ILE A 15 7.30 9.17 3.40
C ILE A 15 7.96 8.12 2.50
N PHE A 16 9.28 8.13 2.32
CA PHE A 16 9.96 7.14 1.48
C PHE A 16 9.93 5.75 2.09
N VAL A 17 10.20 5.64 3.40
CA VAL A 17 10.11 4.37 4.14
C VAL A 17 8.70 3.82 4.09
N SER A 18 7.72 4.72 4.24
CA SER A 18 6.31 4.41 4.14
C SER A 18 5.91 3.83 2.78
N ILE A 19 6.29 4.50 1.69
CA ILE A 19 6.03 4.04 0.32
C ILE A 19 6.68 2.67 0.10
N PHE A 20 7.92 2.49 0.56
CA PHE A 20 8.66 1.25 0.38
C PHE A 20 8.04 0.06 1.14
N LEU A 21 7.46 0.31 2.32
CA LEU A 21 6.69 -0.68 3.08
C LEU A 21 5.30 -0.96 2.47
N CYS A 22 4.68 0.05 1.89
CA CYS A 22 3.37 -0.08 1.25
C CYS A 22 3.44 -0.94 -0.03
N LEU A 23 4.51 -0.85 -0.81
CA LEU A 23 4.70 -1.60 -2.07
C LEU A 23 4.58 -3.13 -1.93
N PRO A 24 5.32 -3.83 -1.04
CA PRO A 24 5.18 -5.27 -0.86
C PRO A 24 3.80 -5.63 -0.30
N PHE A 25 3.22 -4.77 0.54
CA PHE A 25 1.89 -4.99 1.09
C PHE A 25 0.82 -4.97 -0.01
N LEU A 26 0.86 -3.97 -0.89
CA LEU A 26 -0.01 -3.87 -2.06
C LEU A 26 0.20 -5.06 -3.00
N TYR A 27 1.44 -5.51 -3.20
CA TYR A 27 1.73 -6.64 -4.07
C TYR A 27 1.17 -7.97 -3.53
N VAL A 28 1.37 -8.25 -2.24
CA VAL A 28 0.78 -9.42 -1.56
C VAL A 28 -0.73 -9.35 -1.61
N PHE A 29 -1.31 -8.17 -1.35
CA PHE A 29 -2.74 -7.96 -1.41
C PHE A 29 -3.31 -8.25 -2.82
N LYS A 30 -2.67 -7.74 -3.88
CA LYS A 30 -3.03 -8.05 -5.27
C LYS A 30 -2.92 -9.55 -5.57
N MET A 31 -1.87 -10.22 -5.09
CA MET A 31 -1.73 -11.68 -5.26
C MET A 31 -2.84 -12.45 -4.55
N THR A 32 -3.25 -12.05 -3.35
CA THR A 32 -4.35 -12.71 -2.63
C THR A 32 -5.69 -12.55 -3.35
N LEU A 33 -5.99 -11.34 -3.84
CA LEU A 33 -7.20 -11.07 -4.63
C LEU A 33 -7.24 -11.83 -5.97
N ALA A 34 -6.09 -11.93 -6.64
CA ALA A 34 -5.97 -12.70 -7.88
C ALA A 34 -6.12 -14.21 -7.63
N ARG A 35 -5.55 -14.74 -6.54
CA ARG A 35 -5.68 -16.17 -6.16
C ARG A 35 -7.12 -16.56 -5.83
N TRP A 36 -7.92 -15.65 -5.25
CA TRP A 36 -9.31 -15.92 -4.91
C TRP A 36 -10.27 -15.86 -6.10
N HIS A 37 -9.79 -15.59 -7.33
CA HIS A 37 -10.64 -15.32 -8.51
C HIS A 37 -11.69 -14.21 -8.25
N TRP A 38 -11.55 -13.48 -7.15
CA TRP A 38 -12.54 -12.52 -6.67
C TRP A 38 -12.61 -11.32 -7.61
N LEU A 39 -11.48 -10.93 -8.18
CA LEU A 39 -11.40 -9.92 -9.24
C LEU A 39 -12.04 -10.39 -10.56
N GLN A 40 -12.00 -11.69 -10.86
CA GLN A 40 -12.56 -12.22 -12.12
C GLN A 40 -14.07 -12.45 -12.06
N GLN A 41 -14.67 -12.53 -10.87
CA GLN A 41 -16.12 -12.65 -10.69
C GLN A 41 -16.85 -11.30 -10.62
N GLN A 42 -16.11 -10.19 -10.55
CA GLN A 42 -16.68 -8.86 -10.39
C GLN A 42 -16.79 -8.16 -11.75
N TRP A 43 -17.87 -7.41 -11.94
CA TRP A 43 -18.18 -6.76 -13.21
C TRP A 43 -17.11 -5.76 -13.66
N HIS A 44 -16.35 -5.17 -12.71
CA HIS A 44 -15.17 -4.33 -12.99
C HIS A 44 -14.05 -4.53 -11.95
N PRO A 45 -13.07 -5.44 -12.19
CA PRO A 45 -11.96 -5.69 -11.27
C PRO A 45 -11.14 -4.44 -10.93
N ALA A 46 -10.89 -3.59 -11.92
CA ALA A 46 -10.06 -2.39 -11.75
C ALA A 46 -10.64 -1.38 -10.74
N LEU A 47 -11.97 -1.31 -10.61
CA LEU A 47 -12.62 -0.39 -9.66
C LEU A 47 -12.36 -0.80 -8.21
N ILE A 48 -12.39 -2.11 -7.95
CA ILE A 48 -12.15 -2.68 -6.61
C ILE A 48 -10.66 -2.54 -6.25
N GLU A 49 -9.75 -2.80 -7.19
CA GLU A 49 -8.32 -2.56 -6.98
C GLU A 49 -8.04 -1.08 -6.63
N PHE A 50 -8.68 -0.16 -7.35
CA PHE A 50 -8.55 1.27 -7.09
C PHE A 50 -9.07 1.65 -5.70
N ALA A 51 -10.29 1.22 -5.35
CA ALA A 51 -10.88 1.49 -4.04
C ALA A 51 -10.03 0.97 -2.89
N LEU A 52 -9.48 -0.25 -3.01
CA LEU A 52 -8.63 -0.84 -1.97
C LEU A 52 -7.29 -0.13 -1.84
N SER A 53 -6.67 0.30 -2.95
CA SER A 53 -5.46 1.13 -2.89
C SER A 53 -5.71 2.45 -2.17
N LEU A 54 -6.88 3.07 -2.41
CA LEU A 54 -7.30 4.31 -1.77
C LEU A 54 -7.52 4.14 -0.27
N ILE A 55 -8.16 3.04 0.15
CA ILE A 55 -8.33 2.69 1.57
C ILE A 55 -6.96 2.48 2.23
N PHE A 56 -6.06 1.74 1.58
CA PHE A 56 -4.73 1.47 2.13
C PHE A 56 -3.91 2.75 2.31
N ILE A 57 -3.87 3.60 1.28
CA ILE A 57 -3.15 4.88 1.33
C ILE A 57 -3.78 5.80 2.38
N SER A 58 -5.12 5.88 2.45
CA SER A 58 -5.82 6.69 3.44
C SER A 58 -5.55 6.22 4.87
N ALA A 59 -5.65 4.90 5.12
CA ALA A 59 -5.32 4.33 6.43
C ALA A 59 -3.85 4.57 6.78
N TRP A 60 -2.94 4.42 5.83
CA TRP A 60 -1.52 4.70 6.05
C TRP A 60 -1.29 6.15 6.48
N VAL A 61 -1.90 7.11 5.78
CA VAL A 61 -1.79 8.55 6.12
C VAL A 61 -2.44 8.87 7.47
N LEU A 62 -3.51 8.18 7.85
CA LEU A 62 -4.21 8.43 9.12
C LEU A 62 -3.49 7.83 10.34
N TYR A 63 -2.75 6.74 10.16
CA TYR A 63 -2.11 6.00 11.25
C TYR A 63 -0.59 6.20 11.35
N VAL A 64 0.02 6.98 10.45
CA VAL A 64 1.44 7.36 10.44
C VAL A 64 1.59 8.86 10.58
#